data_AF-A0A381ZI98-F1
#
_entry.id   AF-A0A381ZI98-F1
#
_cell.length_a   1.000
_cell.length_b   1.000
_cell.length_c   1.000
_cell.angle_alpha   90.00
_cell.angle_beta   90.00
_cell.angle_gamma   90.00
#
_symmetry.space_group_name_H-M   'P 1'
#
loop_
_entity.id
_entity.type
_entity.pdbx_description
1 polymer ?
#
loop_
_entity_poly.entity_id
_entity_poly.type
_entity_poly.pdbx_seq_one_letter_code
_entity_poly.pdbx_strand_id
1 'polypeptide(L)'
;MLASYGTASFAFPEYTSRQKALKLAGVLEKGYFKSIKISSVFVKNIGEDDYYLQALLSDGSSRKWLLSRIREWTHTDELILSNNRALVFPSAATTDFGVLEKNEFYRTALNARAYVKTFGKHDVLEGKSLVLGILRFRILQEEDSNYLKTNKHGDRYRYVLELENGTHEYLTYTDAFLLMQRSALLEEVPETVNVLRKSYKVKEMKKIPLQLEDELRDIWRFGIEVVFDEPVMTDADKFPYRVVEVKKKDLNTGRLKSSFFLQIVFPNAEKRTWVKGFRKHEYLHQVKIETDKEHQKRVILKAMVDPDVMDLPPYVEVTDRNSVIVNYYRSKNRNLTQPPDLPVTQSPSEVPRSVFTPDQLETEFETKYMQVLVLIRNAQQQQNINLRINAYFKALEALKKASLSAENDIQIAQALNQRDVLLRTLPKLIIRNVQMTILAKKLDQQGTKADPELSRELLAQLAQAERYASNEDQQHKIASLQNILR
;
A
#
# COMPACT_ATOMS: atom_id res chain seq x y z
N MET A 1 -6.11 -47.80 1.47
CA MET A 1 -7.16 -46.77 1.60
C MET A 1 -6.52 -45.52 2.15
N LEU A 2 -6.53 -44.40 1.40
CA LEU A 2 -6.08 -43.09 1.86
C LEU A 2 -7.14 -42.08 1.47
N ALA A 3 -7.65 -41.32 2.44
CA ALA A 3 -8.65 -40.29 2.20
C ALA A 3 -7.97 -39.06 1.60
N SER A 4 -8.47 -38.60 0.45
CA SER A 4 -8.10 -37.31 -0.11
C SER A 4 -8.79 -36.20 0.67
N TYR A 5 -8.04 -35.43 1.45
CA TYR A 5 -8.44 -34.07 1.81
C TYR A 5 -8.34 -33.19 0.58
N GLY A 6 -9.32 -33.31 -0.32
CA GLY A 6 -9.55 -32.29 -1.33
C GLY A 6 -9.91 -31.00 -0.61
N THR A 7 -9.12 -29.94 -0.82
CA THR A 7 -9.63 -28.59 -0.58
C THR A 7 -10.81 -28.39 -1.52
N ALA A 8 -12.03 -28.53 -0.99
CA ALA A 8 -13.22 -28.24 -1.75
C ALA A 8 -13.08 -26.82 -2.30
N SER A 9 -13.09 -26.68 -3.62
CA SER A 9 -13.33 -25.39 -4.27
C SER A 9 -14.76 -25.01 -3.91
N PHE A 10 -14.93 -24.31 -2.79
CA PHE A 10 -16.24 -23.87 -2.34
C PHE A 10 -16.79 -22.89 -3.38
N ALA A 11 -17.68 -23.40 -4.23
CA ALA A 11 -18.51 -22.56 -5.08
C ALA A 11 -19.28 -21.59 -4.17
N PHE A 12 -19.30 -20.30 -4.53
CA PHE A 12 -19.98 -19.30 -3.73
C PHE A 12 -21.48 -19.63 -3.66
N PRO A 13 -22.13 -19.59 -2.48
CA PRO A 13 -23.52 -20.04 -2.35
C PRO A 13 -24.49 -19.31 -3.28
N GLU A 14 -25.41 -20.04 -3.88
CA GLU A 14 -26.43 -19.49 -4.79
C GLU A 14 -27.58 -18.78 -4.05
N TYR A 15 -27.85 -19.22 -2.82
CA TYR A 15 -28.96 -18.82 -1.96
C TYR A 15 -28.44 -18.21 -0.65
N THR A 16 -29.31 -17.51 0.08
CA THR A 16 -28.99 -16.92 1.40
C THR A 16 -30.20 -16.89 2.31
N SER A 17 -30.02 -16.48 3.57
CA SER A 17 -31.13 -16.32 4.50
C SER A 17 -32.04 -15.15 4.14
N ARG A 18 -33.32 -15.26 4.50
CA ARG A 18 -34.36 -14.24 4.25
C ARG A 18 -33.93 -12.81 4.58
N GLN A 19 -33.28 -12.62 5.73
CA GLN A 19 -32.83 -11.31 6.21
C GLN A 19 -31.75 -10.70 5.30
N LYS A 20 -30.76 -11.51 4.87
CA LYS A 20 -29.70 -11.07 3.95
C LYS A 20 -30.28 -10.77 2.57
N ALA A 21 -31.19 -11.60 2.07
CA ALA A 21 -31.89 -11.37 0.81
C ALA A 21 -32.70 -10.06 0.82
N LEU A 22 -33.49 -9.79 1.87
CA LEU A 22 -34.26 -8.55 2.01
C LEU A 22 -33.36 -7.31 2.06
N LYS A 23 -32.26 -7.36 2.83
CA LYS A 23 -31.27 -6.28 2.87
C LYS A 23 -30.62 -6.06 1.51
N LEU A 24 -30.29 -7.13 0.77
CA LEU A 24 -29.67 -7.04 -0.54
C LEU A 24 -30.63 -6.44 -1.58
N ALA A 25 -31.90 -6.84 -1.58
CA ALA A 25 -32.92 -6.28 -2.46
C ALA A 25 -33.02 -4.74 -2.34
N GLY A 26 -33.09 -4.22 -1.11
CA GLY A 26 -33.13 -2.77 -0.86
C GLY A 26 -31.84 -2.01 -1.22
N VAL A 27 -30.70 -2.70 -1.27
CA VAL A 27 -29.41 -2.12 -1.71
C VAL A 27 -29.34 -2.03 -3.24
N LEU A 28 -29.88 -3.03 -3.95
CA LEU A 28 -29.87 -3.10 -5.42
C LEU A 28 -30.93 -2.22 -6.09
N GLU A 29 -31.97 -1.81 -5.34
CA GLU A 29 -33.05 -0.99 -5.87
C GLU A 29 -32.55 0.36 -6.43
N LYS A 30 -33.12 0.79 -7.56
CA LYS A 30 -32.77 2.02 -8.30
C LYS A 30 -31.32 2.07 -8.83
N GLY A 31 -30.54 0.98 -8.68
CA GLY A 31 -29.26 0.79 -9.36
C GLY A 31 -29.43 0.47 -10.84
N TYR A 32 -28.35 0.03 -11.47
CA TYR A 32 -28.29 -0.34 -12.89
C TYR A 32 -27.67 -1.72 -13.06
N PHE A 33 -28.24 -2.52 -13.96
CA PHE A 33 -27.70 -3.80 -14.41
C PHE A 33 -27.49 -3.76 -15.93
N LYS A 34 -26.24 -3.91 -16.38
CA LYS A 34 -25.83 -3.76 -17.80
C LYS A 34 -26.41 -2.48 -18.44
N SER A 35 -26.27 -1.36 -17.74
CA SER A 35 -26.83 -0.04 -18.10
C SER A 35 -28.36 0.09 -18.10
N ILE A 36 -29.12 -0.97 -17.80
CA ILE A 36 -30.58 -0.93 -17.65
C ILE A 36 -30.93 -0.64 -16.19
N LYS A 37 -31.84 0.31 -15.94
CA LYS A 37 -32.22 0.68 -14.56
C LYS A 37 -33.01 -0.44 -13.89
N ILE A 38 -32.70 -0.70 -12.63
CA ILE A 38 -33.42 -1.66 -11.78
C ILE A 38 -34.65 -0.95 -11.21
N SER A 39 -35.84 -1.35 -11.65
CA SER A 39 -37.12 -0.77 -11.24
C SER A 39 -37.50 -1.20 -9.83
N SER A 40 -37.40 -2.49 -9.54
CA SER A 40 -37.66 -3.09 -8.23
C SER A 40 -36.99 -4.45 -8.08
N VAL A 41 -36.75 -4.88 -6.84
CA VAL A 41 -36.16 -6.19 -6.53
C VAL A 41 -36.98 -6.88 -5.46
N PHE A 42 -37.45 -8.08 -5.76
CA PHE A 42 -38.27 -8.91 -4.87
C PHE A 42 -37.45 -10.06 -4.31
N VAL A 43 -37.73 -10.45 -3.07
CA VAL A 43 -37.17 -11.68 -2.47
C VAL A 43 -38.11 -12.84 -2.75
N LYS A 44 -37.55 -13.98 -3.14
CA LYS A 44 -38.25 -15.26 -3.32
C LYS A 44 -37.47 -16.38 -2.63
N ASN A 45 -38.12 -17.50 -2.34
CA ASN A 45 -37.53 -18.67 -1.70
C ASN A 45 -37.67 -19.94 -2.55
N ILE A 46 -36.84 -20.93 -2.27
CA ILE A 46 -36.93 -22.31 -2.76
C ILE A 46 -36.81 -23.23 -1.54
N GLY A 47 -37.94 -23.65 -0.97
CA GLY A 47 -37.96 -24.27 0.36
C GLY A 47 -37.98 -23.23 1.48
N GLU A 48 -37.65 -23.64 2.71
CA GLU A 48 -37.87 -22.82 3.92
C GLU A 48 -36.74 -21.80 4.18
N ASP A 49 -35.48 -22.21 3.97
CA ASP A 49 -34.28 -21.45 4.35
C ASP A 49 -33.51 -20.80 3.18
N ASP A 50 -33.73 -21.25 1.94
CA ASP A 50 -32.98 -20.79 0.76
C ASP A 50 -33.70 -19.66 0.00
N TYR A 51 -33.17 -18.44 0.09
CA TYR A 51 -33.72 -17.24 -0.56
C TYR A 51 -32.83 -16.72 -1.70
N TYR A 52 -33.49 -16.21 -2.75
CA TYR A 52 -32.90 -15.60 -3.94
C TYR A 52 -33.66 -14.32 -4.32
N LEU A 53 -33.15 -13.57 -5.31
CA LEU A 53 -33.77 -12.32 -5.75
C LEU A 53 -34.43 -12.44 -7.13
N GLN A 54 -35.51 -11.70 -7.34
CA GLN A 54 -36.14 -11.51 -8.65
C GLN A 54 -36.13 -10.01 -8.94
N ALA A 55 -35.34 -9.58 -9.92
CA ALA A 55 -35.31 -8.17 -10.34
C ALA A 55 -36.33 -7.93 -11.46
N LEU A 56 -36.95 -6.75 -11.43
CA LEU A 56 -37.69 -6.16 -12.54
C LEU A 56 -36.87 -4.97 -13.06
N LEU A 57 -36.57 -4.97 -14.35
CA LEU A 57 -35.79 -3.93 -15.01
C LEU A 57 -36.70 -2.92 -15.73
N SER A 58 -36.17 -1.75 -16.07
CA SER A 58 -36.92 -0.68 -16.75
C SER A 58 -37.29 -1.00 -18.20
N ASP A 59 -36.69 -2.05 -18.78
CA ASP A 59 -37.08 -2.62 -20.09
C ASP A 59 -38.31 -3.56 -20.00
N GLY A 60 -38.88 -3.73 -18.80
CA GLY A 60 -39.99 -4.64 -18.53
C GLY A 60 -39.57 -6.10 -18.32
N SER A 61 -38.28 -6.45 -18.49
CA SER A 61 -37.81 -7.81 -18.27
C SER A 61 -37.71 -8.15 -16.77
N SER A 62 -38.11 -9.38 -16.42
CA SER A 62 -37.97 -9.90 -15.05
C SER A 62 -37.06 -11.12 -15.04
N ARG A 63 -36.09 -11.15 -14.11
CA ARG A 63 -35.03 -12.17 -14.08
C ARG A 63 -34.79 -12.72 -12.68
N LYS A 64 -34.59 -14.04 -12.57
CA LYS A 64 -34.09 -14.71 -11.36
C LYS A 64 -32.61 -14.39 -11.18
N TRP A 65 -32.23 -13.84 -10.03
CA TRP A 65 -30.88 -13.47 -9.64
C TRP A 65 -30.42 -14.33 -8.45
N LEU A 66 -29.42 -15.17 -8.71
CA LEU A 66 -28.72 -15.96 -7.70
C LEU A 66 -27.57 -15.15 -7.10
N LEU A 67 -27.19 -15.43 -5.86
CA LEU A 67 -26.14 -14.67 -5.18
C LEU A 67 -24.76 -14.82 -5.82
N SER A 68 -24.42 -16.02 -6.29
CA SER A 68 -23.22 -16.29 -7.09
C SER A 68 -23.12 -15.37 -8.32
N ARG A 69 -24.23 -15.18 -9.04
CA ARG A 69 -24.35 -14.27 -10.18
C ARG A 69 -24.27 -12.79 -9.78
N ILE A 70 -24.95 -12.39 -8.70
CA ILE A 70 -24.88 -11.00 -8.19
C ILE A 70 -23.43 -10.64 -7.84
N ARG A 71 -22.69 -11.56 -7.21
CA ARG A 71 -21.26 -11.39 -6.92
C ARG A 71 -20.42 -11.28 -8.21
N GLU A 72 -20.64 -12.17 -9.18
CA GLU A 72 -20.00 -12.11 -10.51
C GLU A 72 -20.21 -10.74 -11.17
N TRP A 73 -21.45 -10.26 -11.25
CA TRP A 73 -21.81 -8.96 -11.86
C TRP A 73 -21.24 -7.75 -11.10
N THR A 74 -21.02 -7.89 -9.79
CA THR A 74 -20.36 -6.88 -8.96
C THR A 74 -18.86 -6.80 -9.27
N HIS A 75 -18.20 -7.92 -9.55
CA HIS A 75 -16.79 -7.96 -9.93
C HIS A 75 -16.55 -7.42 -11.35
N THR A 76 -17.50 -7.64 -12.28
CA THR A 76 -17.38 -7.27 -13.70
C THR A 76 -17.88 -5.87 -14.05
N ASP A 77 -18.37 -5.09 -13.07
CA ASP A 77 -19.06 -3.80 -13.24
C ASP A 77 -20.38 -3.87 -14.02
N GLU A 78 -20.96 -5.06 -14.18
CA GLU A 78 -22.29 -5.22 -14.76
C GLU A 78 -23.41 -4.79 -13.81
N LEU A 79 -23.13 -4.67 -12.51
CA LEU A 79 -24.08 -4.25 -11.48
C LEU A 79 -23.56 -3.02 -10.73
N ILE A 80 -24.22 -1.87 -10.92
CA ILE A 80 -23.83 -0.57 -10.37
C ILE A 80 -24.93 -0.09 -9.41
N LEU A 81 -24.57 0.30 -8.19
CA LEU A 81 -25.53 0.79 -7.21
C LEU A 81 -25.86 2.28 -7.41
N SER A 82 -27.05 2.67 -6.96
CA SER A 82 -27.45 4.08 -6.80
C SER A 82 -26.57 4.82 -5.77
N ASN A 83 -26.51 6.15 -5.89
CA ASN A 83 -25.87 7.08 -4.94
C ASN A 83 -24.34 6.91 -4.76
N ASN A 84 -23.64 6.54 -5.83
CA ASN A 84 -22.20 6.25 -5.86
C ASN A 84 -21.73 5.25 -4.78
N ARG A 85 -22.40 4.11 -4.70
CA ARG A 85 -22.09 3.01 -3.78
C ARG A 85 -21.51 1.82 -4.53
N ALA A 86 -20.82 0.93 -3.82
CA ALA A 86 -20.43 -0.38 -4.34
C ALA A 86 -20.90 -1.50 -3.42
N LEU A 87 -21.46 -2.56 -3.99
CA LEU A 87 -21.67 -3.82 -3.29
C LEU A 87 -20.31 -4.51 -3.12
N VAL A 88 -20.06 -5.15 -1.98
CA VAL A 88 -18.81 -5.91 -1.75
C VAL A 88 -19.11 -7.23 -1.04
N PHE A 89 -18.30 -8.25 -1.31
CA PHE A 89 -18.40 -9.58 -0.69
C PHE A 89 -17.08 -9.91 0.03
N PRO A 90 -16.93 -9.56 1.33
CA PRO A 90 -15.65 -9.65 2.04
C PRO A 90 -15.07 -11.05 2.22
N SER A 91 -15.85 -12.10 1.93
CA SER A 91 -15.46 -13.49 2.06
C SER A 91 -16.09 -14.32 0.95
N ALA A 92 -15.30 -15.21 0.33
CA ALA A 92 -15.76 -16.13 -0.70
C ALA A 92 -16.50 -17.36 -0.13
N ALA A 93 -16.50 -17.57 1.19
CA ALA A 93 -17.11 -18.72 1.85
C ALA A 93 -18.51 -18.42 2.43
N THR A 94 -18.93 -17.15 2.46
CA THR A 94 -20.12 -16.69 3.19
C THR A 94 -20.93 -15.72 2.35
N THR A 95 -22.25 -15.77 2.47
CA THR A 95 -23.19 -14.84 1.79
C THR A 95 -23.25 -13.45 2.40
N ASP A 96 -22.31 -13.12 3.29
CA ASP A 96 -22.19 -11.81 3.90
C ASP A 96 -21.66 -10.79 2.90
N PHE A 97 -22.35 -9.65 2.83
CA PHE A 97 -22.03 -8.55 1.94
C PHE A 97 -22.00 -7.23 2.69
N GLY A 98 -21.16 -6.32 2.21
CA GLY A 98 -21.07 -4.94 2.65
C GLY A 98 -21.58 -4.00 1.57
N VAL A 99 -21.79 -2.74 1.94
CA VAL A 99 -21.97 -1.63 1.00
C VAL A 99 -20.89 -0.62 1.31
N LEU A 100 -20.06 -0.31 0.31
CA LEU A 100 -19.09 0.76 0.38
C LEU A 100 -19.76 2.06 -0.06
N GLU A 101 -19.94 2.99 0.88
CA GLU A 101 -20.28 4.38 0.61
C GLU A 101 -19.02 5.09 0.07
N LYS A 102 -18.83 5.08 -1.28
CA LYS A 102 -17.55 5.51 -1.87
C LYS A 102 -17.21 6.96 -1.53
N ASN A 103 -18.19 7.85 -1.51
CA ASN A 103 -18.01 9.27 -1.19
C ASN A 103 -17.56 9.49 0.27
N GLU A 104 -17.93 8.60 1.19
CA GLU A 104 -17.41 8.61 2.57
C GLU A 104 -15.94 8.14 2.59
N PHE A 105 -15.64 7.00 1.95
CA PHE A 105 -14.28 6.51 1.79
C PHE A 105 -13.34 7.54 1.15
N TYR A 106 -13.81 8.29 0.15
CA TYR A 106 -13.04 9.36 -0.47
C TYR A 106 -12.70 10.50 0.50
N ARG A 107 -13.65 10.93 1.33
CA ARG A 107 -13.38 11.97 2.34
C ARG A 107 -12.33 11.49 3.35
N THR A 108 -12.49 10.27 3.84
CA THR A 108 -11.53 9.63 4.75
C THR A 108 -10.14 9.50 4.11
N ALA A 109 -10.04 8.98 2.88
CA ALA A 109 -8.77 8.79 2.18
C ALA A 109 -8.07 10.11 1.78
N LEU A 110 -8.81 11.20 1.58
CA LEU A 110 -8.27 12.53 1.27
C LEU A 110 -7.86 13.33 2.51
N ASN A 111 -8.35 12.96 3.68
CA ASN A 111 -8.00 13.56 4.96
C ASN A 111 -6.94 12.76 5.73
N ALA A 112 -6.84 11.45 5.50
CA ALA A 112 -5.87 10.58 6.14
C ALA A 112 -4.41 11.03 5.90
N ARG A 113 -3.65 11.08 6.99
CA ARG A 113 -2.20 11.37 7.03
C ARG A 113 -1.35 10.12 7.17
N ALA A 114 -1.91 9.04 7.71
CA ALA A 114 -1.24 7.75 7.87
C ALA A 114 -2.16 6.56 7.59
N TYR A 115 -1.54 5.44 7.20
CA TYR A 115 -2.19 4.18 6.85
C TYR A 115 -1.69 3.04 7.73
N VAL A 116 -2.61 2.31 8.36
CA VAL A 116 -2.32 1.14 9.18
C VAL A 116 -2.29 -0.12 8.31
N LYS A 117 -1.12 -0.42 7.75
CA LYS A 117 -0.91 -1.65 6.98
C LYS A 117 -0.95 -2.85 7.91
N THR A 118 -1.94 -3.72 7.75
CA THR A 118 -2.02 -5.01 8.46
C THR A 118 -1.61 -6.14 7.53
N PHE A 119 -0.72 -7.03 7.97
CA PHE A 119 -0.27 -8.14 7.13
C PHE A 119 -1.24 -9.33 7.21
N GLY A 120 -1.65 -9.79 6.03
CA GLY A 120 -2.63 -10.85 5.86
C GLY A 120 -2.06 -12.26 6.08
N LYS A 121 -2.95 -13.25 5.95
CA LYS A 121 -2.58 -14.67 6.11
C LYS A 121 -1.49 -15.10 5.14
N HIS A 122 -0.57 -15.93 5.62
CA HIS A 122 0.59 -16.47 4.91
C HIS A 122 1.78 -15.50 4.68
N ASP A 123 1.73 -14.27 5.21
CA ASP A 123 2.93 -13.43 5.34
C ASP A 123 3.71 -13.82 6.61
N VAL A 124 5.04 -13.68 6.61
CA VAL A 124 5.89 -13.87 7.81
C VAL A 124 5.57 -12.81 8.89
N LEU A 125 4.95 -11.69 8.49
CA LEU A 125 4.45 -10.64 9.37
C LEU A 125 2.96 -10.80 9.76
N GLU A 126 2.31 -11.93 9.46
CA GLU A 126 0.87 -12.18 9.72
C GLU A 126 0.43 -11.71 11.13
N GLY A 127 -0.69 -10.96 11.18
CA GLY A 127 -1.24 -10.41 12.40
C GLY A 127 -0.57 -9.13 12.92
N LYS A 128 0.61 -8.76 12.40
CA LYS A 128 1.31 -7.51 12.74
C LYS A 128 0.82 -6.36 11.87
N SER A 129 1.03 -5.15 12.36
CA SER A 129 0.74 -3.91 11.64
C SER A 129 1.93 -2.93 11.65
N LEU A 130 1.92 -2.02 10.68
CA LEU A 130 2.84 -0.88 10.58
C LEU A 130 2.03 0.36 10.19
N VAL A 131 2.44 1.52 10.72
CA VAL A 131 1.80 2.81 10.40
C VAL A 131 2.69 3.58 9.44
N LEU A 132 2.21 3.75 8.20
CA LEU A 132 2.95 4.31 7.08
C LEU A 132 2.43 5.70 6.72
N GLY A 133 3.31 6.66 6.40
CA GLY A 133 2.92 8.00 5.97
C GLY A 133 2.24 7.99 4.60
N ILE A 134 1.06 8.62 4.47
CA ILE A 134 0.36 8.74 3.19
C ILE A 134 0.93 9.93 2.41
N LEU A 135 1.36 9.70 1.17
CA LEU A 135 1.77 10.76 0.24
C LEU A 135 0.56 11.32 -0.52
N ARG A 136 -0.27 10.44 -1.08
CA ARG A 136 -1.57 10.77 -1.69
C ARG A 136 -2.43 9.54 -2.01
N PHE A 137 -3.74 9.77 -2.07
CA PHE A 137 -4.73 8.87 -2.67
C PHE A 137 -4.97 9.19 -4.15
N ARG A 138 -5.13 8.17 -5.00
CA ARG A 138 -5.50 8.24 -6.43
C ARG A 138 -6.52 7.16 -6.80
N ILE A 139 -7.32 7.45 -7.83
CA ILE A 139 -8.14 6.46 -8.54
C ILE A 139 -7.33 5.99 -9.75
N LEU A 140 -7.28 4.67 -10.00
CA LEU A 140 -6.53 4.09 -11.11
C LEU A 140 -7.13 4.54 -12.45
N GLN A 141 -6.26 4.96 -13.36
CA GLN A 141 -6.60 5.40 -14.72
C GLN A 141 -6.10 4.40 -15.77
N GLU A 142 -6.49 4.54 -17.05
CA GLU A 142 -6.09 3.62 -18.13
C GLU A 142 -4.56 3.48 -18.28
N GLU A 143 -3.77 4.48 -17.87
CA GLU A 143 -2.32 4.47 -17.94
C GLU A 143 -1.63 3.72 -16.79
N ASP A 144 -2.34 3.41 -15.70
CA ASP A 144 -1.76 2.72 -14.55
C ASP A 144 -1.66 1.20 -14.83
N SER A 145 -0.49 0.61 -14.57
CA SER A 145 -0.18 -0.78 -14.94
C SER A 145 -1.05 -1.86 -14.27
N ASN A 146 -1.86 -1.50 -13.27
CA ASN A 146 -2.82 -2.38 -12.58
C ASN A 146 -4.28 -2.04 -12.88
N TYR A 147 -4.55 -1.13 -13.82
CA TYR A 147 -5.91 -0.86 -14.32
C TYR A 147 -6.55 -2.14 -14.86
N LEU A 148 -7.82 -2.35 -14.54
CA LEU A 148 -8.62 -3.57 -14.82
C LEU A 148 -8.07 -4.90 -14.30
N LYS A 149 -6.88 -4.95 -13.67
CA LYS A 149 -6.40 -6.18 -13.02
C LYS A 149 -7.22 -6.51 -11.78
N THR A 150 -7.29 -7.80 -11.49
CA THR A 150 -7.99 -8.36 -10.34
C THR A 150 -7.04 -8.82 -9.23
N ASN A 151 -7.56 -8.84 -8.00
CA ASN A 151 -6.93 -9.53 -6.89
C ASN A 151 -7.13 -11.06 -7.00
N LYS A 152 -6.58 -11.82 -6.05
CA LYS A 152 -6.73 -13.29 -5.95
C LYS A 152 -8.17 -13.80 -5.73
N HIS A 153 -9.13 -12.91 -5.51
CA HIS A 153 -10.55 -13.21 -5.30
C HIS A 153 -11.44 -12.79 -6.49
N GLY A 154 -10.85 -12.20 -7.53
CA GLY A 154 -11.54 -11.71 -8.73
C GLY A 154 -12.04 -10.26 -8.64
N ASP A 155 -11.80 -9.54 -7.53
CA ASP A 155 -12.18 -8.13 -7.41
C ASP A 155 -11.20 -7.25 -8.20
N ARG A 156 -11.70 -6.33 -9.02
CA ARG A 156 -10.87 -5.35 -9.75
C ARG A 156 -10.26 -4.31 -8.82
N TYR A 157 -8.97 -3.99 -9.00
CA TYR A 157 -8.36 -2.83 -8.35
C TYR A 157 -8.96 -1.53 -8.88
N ARG A 158 -9.18 -0.57 -7.97
CA ARG A 158 -9.83 0.73 -8.26
C ARG A 158 -8.99 1.91 -7.83
N TYR A 159 -8.27 1.74 -6.73
CA TYR A 159 -7.56 2.83 -6.08
C TYR A 159 -6.10 2.47 -5.86
N VAL A 160 -5.27 3.50 -5.75
CA VAL A 160 -3.90 3.36 -5.27
C VAL A 160 -3.63 4.40 -4.19
N LEU A 161 -3.10 3.93 -3.07
CA LEU A 161 -2.55 4.75 -2.01
C LEU A 161 -1.03 4.81 -2.22
N GLU A 162 -0.53 5.97 -2.61
CA GLU A 162 0.90 6.22 -2.70
C GLU A 162 1.40 6.67 -1.31
N LEU A 163 2.45 6.01 -0.81
CA LEU A 163 2.98 6.22 0.54
C LEU A 163 4.35 6.93 0.49
N GLU A 164 4.67 7.71 1.52
CA GLU A 164 5.87 8.58 1.54
C GLU A 164 7.19 7.78 1.45
N ASN A 165 7.19 6.52 1.89
CA ASN A 165 8.32 5.61 1.74
C ASN A 165 8.51 5.04 0.31
N GLY A 166 7.67 5.46 -0.65
CA GLY A 166 7.68 5.00 -2.04
C GLY A 166 7.06 3.61 -2.25
N THR A 167 6.21 3.13 -1.33
CA THR A 167 5.33 1.98 -1.59
C THR A 167 3.99 2.39 -2.19
N HIS A 168 3.38 1.47 -2.93
CA HIS A 168 2.04 1.62 -3.50
C HIS A 168 1.13 0.49 -3.02
N GLU A 169 0.03 0.84 -2.36
CA GLU A 169 -1.02 -0.11 -1.97
C GLU A 169 -2.19 0.01 -2.95
N TYR A 170 -2.42 -1.04 -3.73
CA TYR A 170 -3.53 -1.12 -4.68
C TYR A 170 -4.76 -1.71 -3.98
N LEU A 171 -5.89 -1.03 -4.06
CA LEU A 171 -7.10 -1.37 -3.31
C LEU A 171 -8.27 -1.64 -4.26
N THR A 172 -9.02 -2.70 -3.95
CA THR A 172 -10.33 -3.01 -4.52
C THR A 172 -11.43 -2.32 -3.69
N TYR A 173 -12.70 -2.37 -4.14
CA TYR A 173 -13.81 -1.90 -3.29
C TYR A 173 -13.91 -2.72 -1.99
N THR A 174 -13.66 -4.04 -2.04
CA THR A 174 -13.66 -4.92 -0.88
C THR A 174 -12.56 -4.52 0.13
N ASP A 175 -11.36 -4.18 -0.36
CA ASP A 175 -10.28 -3.68 0.51
C ASP A 175 -10.65 -2.33 1.13
N ALA A 176 -11.15 -1.36 0.33
CA ALA A 176 -11.58 -0.05 0.81
C ALA A 176 -12.65 -0.15 1.92
N PHE A 177 -13.63 -1.04 1.75
CA PHE A 177 -14.64 -1.34 2.77
C PHE A 177 -14.03 -1.90 4.06
N LEU A 178 -13.09 -2.85 3.96
CA LEU A 178 -12.39 -3.41 5.12
C LEU A 178 -11.48 -2.40 5.82
N LEU A 179 -10.89 -1.45 5.10
CA LEU A 179 -10.10 -0.36 5.69
C LEU A 179 -10.98 0.62 6.48
N MET A 180 -12.17 0.96 5.96
CA MET A 180 -13.16 1.78 6.67
C MET A 180 -13.63 1.09 7.96
N GLN A 181 -13.99 -0.20 7.89
CA GLN A 181 -14.42 -0.97 9.07
C GLN A 181 -13.37 -1.09 10.18
N ARG A 182 -12.08 -0.98 9.83
CA ARG A 182 -10.95 -1.10 10.78
C ARG A 182 -10.35 0.26 11.17
N SER A 183 -10.92 1.36 10.70
CA SER A 183 -10.37 2.72 10.87
C SER A 183 -8.88 2.81 10.49
N ALA A 184 -8.48 2.08 9.44
CA ALA A 184 -7.07 1.91 9.05
C ALA A 184 -6.48 3.14 8.30
N LEU A 185 -7.29 4.17 8.08
CA LEU A 185 -6.91 5.45 7.50
C LEU A 185 -7.04 6.52 8.59
N LEU A 186 -5.90 7.04 9.06
CA LEU A 186 -5.81 7.93 10.21
C LEU A 186 -5.67 9.39 9.77
N GLU A 187 -6.67 10.23 10.04
CA GLU A 187 -6.59 11.69 9.86
C GLU A 187 -5.67 12.32 10.93
N GLU A 188 -5.88 11.95 12.19
CA GLU A 188 -5.00 12.28 13.31
C GLU A 188 -4.24 11.03 13.74
N VAL A 189 -2.95 11.20 14.06
CA VAL A 189 -2.09 10.10 14.53
C VAL A 189 -1.81 10.32 16.01
N PRO A 190 -2.06 9.33 16.88
CA PRO A 190 -1.70 9.42 18.30
C PRO A 190 -0.20 9.65 18.47
N GLU A 191 0.20 10.50 19.44
CA GLU A 191 1.61 10.81 19.70
C GLU A 191 2.46 9.58 20.08
N THR A 192 1.81 8.52 20.57
CA THR A 192 2.42 7.23 20.91
C THR A 192 2.76 6.35 19.70
N VAL A 193 2.43 6.77 18.48
CA VAL A 193 2.54 5.95 17.27
C VAL A 193 3.55 6.52 16.28
N ASN A 194 4.66 5.81 16.10
CA ASN A 194 5.68 6.16 15.11
C ASN A 194 5.17 5.97 13.67
N VAL A 195 5.06 7.06 12.90
CA VAL A 195 4.72 7.02 11.48
C VAL A 195 5.98 6.82 10.64
N LEU A 196 6.06 5.70 9.93
CA LEU A 196 7.15 5.41 9.02
C LEU A 196 6.95 6.17 7.70
N ARG A 197 7.68 7.28 7.55
CA ARG A 197 7.62 8.17 6.37
C ARG A 197 8.70 7.90 5.33
N LYS A 198 9.85 7.38 5.74
CA LYS A 198 10.98 7.01 4.87
C LYS A 198 11.35 5.55 5.12
N SER A 199 11.94 4.90 4.13
CA SER A 199 12.47 3.54 4.21
C SER A 199 13.91 3.54 4.74
N TYR A 200 14.24 2.60 5.62
CA TYR A 200 15.57 2.46 6.20
C TYR A 200 16.55 1.86 5.19
N LYS A 201 17.66 2.53 4.88
CA LYS A 201 18.68 2.02 3.95
C LYS A 201 19.77 1.29 4.73
N VAL A 202 19.93 -0.01 4.46
CA VAL A 202 21.04 -0.81 5.02
C VAL A 202 22.37 -0.25 4.53
N LYS A 203 23.21 0.21 5.45
CA LYS A 203 24.59 0.67 5.20
C LYS A 203 25.58 -0.49 5.17
N GLU A 204 25.60 -1.29 6.23
CA GLU A 204 26.61 -2.34 6.44
C GLU A 204 26.09 -3.47 7.34
N MET A 205 26.85 -4.57 7.39
CA MET A 205 26.68 -5.63 8.38
C MET A 205 27.99 -5.79 9.16
N LYS A 206 27.88 -6.01 10.46
CA LYS A 206 28.99 -6.33 11.36
C LYS A 206 28.77 -7.70 12.00
N LYS A 207 29.89 -8.33 12.36
CA LYS A 207 29.93 -9.60 13.09
C LYS A 207 29.99 -9.31 14.58
N ILE A 208 29.09 -9.90 15.35
CA ILE A 208 29.24 -10.00 16.79
C ILE A 208 29.87 -11.38 17.06
N PRO A 209 31.06 -11.46 17.67
CA PRO A 209 31.74 -12.72 17.97
C PRO A 209 30.96 -13.52 19.02
N LEU A 210 31.34 -14.79 19.18
CA LEU A 210 30.79 -15.65 20.23
C LEU A 210 31.13 -15.09 21.63
N GLN A 211 30.11 -14.96 22.47
CA GLN A 211 30.17 -14.52 23.86
C GLN A 211 29.37 -15.49 24.72
N LEU A 212 29.75 -15.66 25.98
CA LEU A 212 29.02 -16.47 26.95
C LEU A 212 27.94 -15.61 27.58
N GLU A 213 26.68 -16.04 27.54
CA GLU A 213 25.54 -15.26 28.06
C GLU A 213 24.92 -15.88 29.32
N ASP A 214 24.98 -17.21 29.46
CA ASP A 214 24.60 -17.92 30.70
C ASP A 214 25.58 -19.07 30.98
N GLU A 215 26.43 -18.87 31.99
CA GLU A 215 27.41 -19.86 32.49
C GLU A 215 26.76 -21.12 33.06
N LEU A 216 25.56 -21.01 33.65
CA LEU A 216 24.86 -22.12 34.32
C LEU A 216 24.18 -23.07 33.32
N ARG A 217 23.97 -22.61 32.09
CA ARG A 217 23.25 -23.35 31.03
C ARG A 217 24.11 -23.65 29.80
N ASP A 218 25.39 -23.29 29.80
CA ASP A 218 26.32 -23.37 28.65
C ASP A 218 25.74 -22.69 27.39
N ILE A 219 25.07 -21.55 27.58
CA ILE A 219 24.43 -20.80 26.49
C ILE A 219 25.39 -19.75 25.96
N TRP A 220 25.82 -19.97 24.72
CA TRP A 220 26.68 -19.06 23.97
C TRP A 220 25.85 -18.26 22.96
N ARG A 221 26.04 -16.94 22.96
CA ARG A 221 25.43 -15.97 22.05
C ARG A 221 26.46 -15.50 21.02
N PHE A 222 26.07 -15.48 19.76
CA PHE A 222 26.77 -14.74 18.70
C PHE A 222 25.74 -14.02 17.85
N GLY A 223 26.17 -13.08 17.00
CA GLY A 223 25.20 -12.30 16.25
C GLY A 223 25.70 -11.63 14.98
N ILE A 224 24.74 -11.02 14.29
CA ILE A 224 24.95 -10.12 13.15
C ILE A 224 24.27 -8.80 13.49
N GLU A 225 25.04 -7.72 13.49
CA GLU A 225 24.51 -6.36 13.56
C GLU A 225 24.27 -5.85 12.13
N VAL A 226 23.04 -5.41 11.86
CA VAL A 226 22.66 -4.72 10.61
C VAL A 226 22.54 -3.23 10.90
N VAL A 227 23.36 -2.41 10.24
CA VAL A 227 23.42 -0.96 10.48
C VAL A 227 22.66 -0.22 9.37
N PHE A 228 21.78 0.69 9.78
CA PHE A 228 20.91 1.49 8.92
C PHE A 228 21.39 2.93 8.76
N ASP A 229 20.70 3.70 7.92
CA ASP A 229 20.96 5.12 7.75
C ASP A 229 20.49 5.97 8.93
N GLU A 230 19.27 5.73 9.39
CA GLU A 230 18.57 6.45 10.45
C GLU A 230 18.18 5.50 11.63
N PRO A 231 17.79 6.03 12.81
CA PRO A 231 17.30 5.21 13.93
C PRO A 231 16.08 4.38 13.53
N VAL A 232 16.04 3.12 13.95
CA VAL A 232 14.91 2.21 13.65
C VAL A 232 13.81 2.46 14.68
N MET A 233 12.78 3.19 14.28
CA MET A 233 11.65 3.62 15.12
C MET A 233 10.56 2.53 15.26
N THR A 234 10.95 1.27 15.11
CA THR A 234 10.05 0.10 15.02
C THR A 234 10.48 -0.96 16.02
N ASP A 235 9.53 -1.53 16.76
CA ASP A 235 9.81 -2.49 17.82
C ASP A 235 10.44 -3.80 17.32
N ALA A 236 11.22 -4.45 18.18
CA ALA A 236 11.86 -5.75 17.91
C ALA A 236 10.86 -6.84 17.46
N ASP A 237 9.61 -6.79 17.95
CA ASP A 237 8.56 -7.75 17.57
C ASP A 237 8.19 -7.67 16.07
N LYS A 238 8.48 -6.56 15.38
CA LYS A 238 8.21 -6.38 13.95
C LYS A 238 9.28 -7.00 13.03
N PHE A 239 10.30 -7.65 13.56
CA PHE A 239 11.38 -8.30 12.80
C PHE A 239 11.33 -9.83 12.90
N PRO A 240 10.33 -10.51 12.32
CA PRO A 240 10.21 -11.95 12.42
C PRO A 240 11.30 -12.67 11.61
N TYR A 241 11.59 -13.90 12.04
CA TYR A 241 12.43 -14.84 11.30
C TYR A 241 11.58 -15.98 10.69
N ARG A 242 12.11 -16.60 9.64
CA ARG A 242 11.59 -17.84 9.04
C ARG A 242 12.75 -18.75 8.67
N VAL A 243 12.58 -20.06 8.82
CA VAL A 243 13.48 -21.06 8.26
C VAL A 243 12.87 -21.59 6.96
N VAL A 244 13.66 -21.64 5.90
CA VAL A 244 13.26 -22.14 4.57
C VAL A 244 14.22 -23.23 4.13
N GLU A 245 13.68 -24.41 3.84
CA GLU A 245 14.43 -25.48 3.20
C GLU A 245 14.51 -25.23 1.69
N VAL A 246 15.72 -25.24 1.13
CA VAL A 246 15.95 -25.16 -0.31
C VAL A 246 16.65 -26.43 -0.76
N LYS A 247 15.93 -27.29 -1.47
CA LYS A 247 16.49 -28.50 -2.10
C LYS A 247 17.19 -28.12 -3.40
N LYS A 248 18.50 -28.34 -3.48
CA LYS A 248 19.26 -28.20 -4.73
C LYS A 248 19.74 -29.56 -5.19
N LYS A 249 19.64 -29.83 -6.50
CA LYS A 249 20.29 -30.99 -7.10
C LYS A 249 21.81 -30.76 -7.07
N ASP A 250 22.53 -31.65 -6.42
CA ASP A 250 23.99 -31.67 -6.48
C ASP A 250 24.41 -32.10 -7.90
N LEU A 251 25.20 -31.26 -8.56
CA LEU A 251 25.66 -31.47 -9.93
C LEU A 251 26.60 -32.69 -10.03
N ASN A 252 27.30 -33.04 -8.93
CA ASN A 252 28.30 -34.11 -8.93
C ASN A 252 27.71 -35.47 -8.56
N THR A 253 26.70 -35.50 -7.68
CA THR A 253 26.10 -36.77 -7.18
C THR A 253 24.69 -37.03 -7.69
N GLY A 254 24.07 -36.06 -8.37
CA GLY A 254 22.68 -36.13 -8.87
C GLY A 254 21.60 -36.13 -7.78
N ARG A 255 21.98 -36.25 -6.50
CA ARG A 255 21.07 -36.30 -5.35
C ARG A 255 20.56 -34.90 -4.99
N LEU A 256 19.36 -34.83 -4.41
CA LEU A 256 18.84 -33.59 -3.83
C LEU A 256 19.49 -33.35 -2.48
N LYS A 257 20.25 -32.26 -2.36
CA LYS A 257 20.82 -31.78 -1.10
C LYS A 257 19.96 -30.65 -0.56
N SER A 258 19.30 -30.87 0.58
CA SER A 258 18.61 -29.83 1.33
C SER A 258 19.62 -28.84 1.93
N SER A 259 19.37 -27.54 1.78
CA SER A 259 20.11 -26.46 2.42
C SER A 259 19.11 -25.57 3.15
N PHE A 260 19.27 -25.41 4.47
CA PHE A 260 18.36 -24.59 5.26
C PHE A 260 18.85 -23.15 5.29
N PHE A 261 17.94 -22.22 5.04
CA PHE A 261 18.20 -20.78 5.12
C PHE A 261 17.34 -20.17 6.21
N LEU A 262 17.98 -19.54 7.18
CA LEU A 262 17.32 -18.60 8.07
C LEU A 262 17.18 -17.26 7.35
N GLN A 263 15.99 -16.69 7.44
CA GLN A 263 15.62 -15.41 6.86
C GLN A 263 15.02 -14.53 7.95
N ILE A 264 15.67 -13.41 8.28
CA ILE A 264 15.09 -12.36 9.13
C ILE A 264 14.57 -11.24 8.24
N VAL A 265 13.32 -10.85 8.46
CA VAL A 265 12.59 -9.88 7.64
C VAL A 265 12.66 -8.49 8.27
N PHE A 266 13.21 -7.54 7.52
CA PHE A 266 13.20 -6.12 7.84
C PHE A 266 12.12 -5.43 6.98
N PRO A 267 10.96 -5.09 7.56
CA PRO A 267 9.96 -4.27 6.87
C PRO A 267 10.42 -2.81 6.75
N ASN A 268 9.84 -2.08 5.80
CA ASN A 268 10.15 -0.68 5.52
C ASN A 268 11.66 -0.41 5.33
N ALA A 269 12.36 -1.33 4.66
CA ALA A 269 13.80 -1.29 4.48
C ALA A 269 14.22 -1.45 3.01
N GLU A 270 15.39 -0.93 2.67
CA GLU A 270 16.01 -1.03 1.35
C GLU A 270 17.49 -1.41 1.43
N LYS A 271 17.93 -2.21 0.46
CA LYS A 271 19.33 -2.59 0.32
C LYS A 271 20.07 -1.56 -0.54
N ARG A 272 21.10 -0.91 0.01
CA ARG A 272 22.03 -0.09 -0.79
C ARG A 272 22.81 -0.95 -1.77
N THR A 273 23.18 -0.42 -2.93
CA THR A 273 23.77 -1.16 -4.07
C THR A 273 24.94 -2.07 -3.71
N TRP A 274 25.75 -1.70 -2.70
CA TRP A 274 26.86 -2.52 -2.21
C TRP A 274 26.81 -2.69 -0.68
N VAL A 275 26.27 -3.82 -0.21
CA VAL A 275 26.37 -4.29 1.18
C VAL A 275 27.12 -5.62 1.18
N LYS A 276 28.30 -5.66 1.80
CA LYS A 276 29.22 -6.82 1.78
C LYS A 276 28.73 -7.92 2.73
N GLY A 277 28.53 -9.12 2.19
CA GLY A 277 28.17 -10.32 2.97
C GLY A 277 29.36 -11.07 3.56
N PHE A 278 29.09 -12.12 4.34
CA PHE A 278 30.08 -13.00 4.93
C PHE A 278 30.01 -14.40 4.32
N ARG A 279 31.16 -14.99 3.97
CA ARG A 279 31.21 -16.40 3.51
C ARG A 279 30.89 -17.39 4.64
N LYS A 280 31.40 -17.11 5.84
CA LYS A 280 31.17 -17.84 7.09
C LYS A 280 31.19 -16.89 8.30
N HIS A 281 30.32 -17.12 9.28
CA HIS A 281 30.35 -16.53 10.62
C HIS A 281 29.78 -17.56 11.61
N GLU A 282 30.61 -18.11 12.50
CA GLU A 282 30.29 -19.31 13.27
C GLU A 282 29.66 -20.42 12.40
N TYR A 283 28.41 -20.81 12.71
CA TYR A 283 27.62 -21.82 11.99
C TYR A 283 26.79 -21.25 10.82
N LEU A 284 26.87 -19.94 10.60
CA LEU A 284 26.19 -19.25 9.51
C LEU A 284 27.08 -19.20 8.27
N HIS A 285 26.59 -19.76 7.19
CA HIS A 285 27.23 -19.79 5.89
C HIS A 285 26.51 -18.88 4.90
N GLN A 286 27.23 -18.32 3.92
CA GLN A 286 26.63 -17.48 2.86
C GLN A 286 25.73 -16.34 3.38
N VAL A 287 26.13 -15.69 4.48
CA VAL A 287 25.38 -14.57 5.09
C VAL A 287 25.33 -13.39 4.13
N LYS A 288 24.13 -12.98 3.74
CA LYS A 288 23.90 -11.88 2.81
C LYS A 288 22.58 -11.19 3.07
N ILE A 289 22.49 -9.95 2.64
CA ILE A 289 21.25 -9.20 2.58
C ILE A 289 20.70 -9.24 1.15
N GLU A 290 19.45 -9.66 0.99
CA GLU A 290 18.70 -9.72 -0.27
C GLU A 290 17.47 -8.80 -0.17
N THR A 291 17.12 -8.11 -1.26
CA THR A 291 15.82 -7.42 -1.36
C THR A 291 14.75 -8.48 -1.59
N ASP A 292 13.61 -8.38 -0.90
CA ASP A 292 12.45 -9.22 -1.22
C ASP A 292 11.92 -8.85 -2.62
N LYS A 293 11.57 -9.87 -3.41
CA LYS A 293 11.02 -9.70 -4.76
C LYS A 293 9.48 -9.67 -4.78
N GLU A 294 8.86 -10.23 -3.75
CA GLU A 294 7.40 -10.34 -3.63
C GLU A 294 6.81 -9.13 -2.90
N HIS A 295 7.56 -8.53 -1.96
CA HIS A 295 7.10 -7.47 -1.09
C HIS A 295 7.92 -6.18 -1.26
N GLN A 296 7.23 -5.06 -1.53
CA GLN A 296 7.84 -3.75 -1.67
C GLN A 296 8.52 -3.29 -0.35
N LYS A 297 9.67 -2.61 -0.47
CA LYS A 297 10.43 -2.02 0.66
C LYS A 297 10.63 -3.00 1.83
N ARG A 298 10.98 -4.25 1.50
CA ARG A 298 11.29 -5.31 2.45
C ARG A 298 12.66 -5.90 2.14
N VAL A 299 13.47 -6.08 3.16
CA VAL A 299 14.83 -6.63 3.07
C VAL A 299 14.92 -7.89 3.92
N ILE A 300 15.68 -8.87 3.44
CA ILE A 300 15.86 -10.15 4.12
C ILE A 300 17.36 -10.35 4.42
N LEU A 301 17.72 -10.45 5.70
CA LEU A 301 18.99 -11.04 6.10
C LEU A 301 18.86 -12.54 5.95
N LYS A 302 19.64 -13.12 5.04
CA LYS A 302 19.63 -14.54 4.72
C LYS A 302 20.96 -15.17 5.07
N ALA A 303 20.92 -16.15 5.95
CA ALA A 303 22.05 -17.00 6.29
C ALA A 303 21.69 -18.45 6.01
N MET A 304 22.58 -19.19 5.36
CA MET A 304 22.50 -20.65 5.34
C MET A 304 22.93 -21.14 6.73
N VAL A 305 22.18 -22.07 7.31
CA VAL A 305 22.39 -22.54 8.68
C VAL A 305 22.55 -24.05 8.63
N ASP A 306 23.62 -24.56 9.24
CA ASP A 306 23.70 -26.00 9.48
C ASP A 306 22.62 -26.38 10.50
N PRO A 307 21.66 -27.24 10.09
CA PRO A 307 20.37 -27.31 10.74
C PRO A 307 20.46 -27.82 12.19
N ASP A 308 21.47 -28.63 12.47
CA ASP A 308 21.76 -29.30 13.74
C ASP A 308 22.41 -28.41 14.81
N VAL A 309 22.44 -27.08 14.61
CA VAL A 309 23.25 -26.14 15.42
C VAL A 309 22.54 -24.83 15.82
N MET A 310 21.25 -24.67 15.49
CA MET A 310 20.44 -23.60 16.09
C MET A 310 19.27 -24.18 16.83
N ASP A 311 19.21 -23.84 18.11
CA ASP A 311 18.48 -24.63 19.09
C ASP A 311 17.55 -23.78 19.97
N LEU A 312 17.81 -22.47 20.07
CA LEU A 312 16.77 -21.47 20.33
C LEU A 312 16.56 -20.64 19.05
N PRO A 313 15.35 -20.11 18.83
CA PRO A 313 15.10 -19.19 17.72
C PRO A 313 15.95 -17.91 17.85
N PRO A 314 16.26 -17.23 16.73
CA PRO A 314 17.03 -16.00 16.78
C PRO A 314 16.25 -14.89 17.51
N TYR A 315 16.94 -14.18 18.40
CA TYR A 315 16.40 -13.03 19.11
C TYR A 315 16.83 -11.75 18.41
N VAL A 316 15.89 -10.84 18.14
CA VAL A 316 16.18 -9.55 17.51
C VAL A 316 16.14 -8.46 18.56
N GLU A 317 17.15 -7.59 18.53
CA GLU A 317 17.34 -6.48 19.47
C GLU A 317 17.54 -5.20 18.63
N VAL A 318 16.73 -4.18 18.88
CA VAL A 318 16.83 -2.87 18.21
C VAL A 318 17.65 -1.95 19.11
N THR A 319 18.68 -1.31 18.58
CA THR A 319 19.55 -0.41 19.35
C THR A 319 19.30 1.06 19.00
N ASP A 320 19.54 1.94 19.97
CA ASP A 320 19.51 3.40 19.79
C ASP A 320 20.55 3.94 18.79
N ARG A 321 21.45 3.07 18.28
CA ARG A 321 22.61 3.43 17.43
C ARG A 321 22.39 3.13 15.95
N ASN A 322 21.14 3.22 15.50
CA ASN A 322 20.71 2.93 14.11
C ASN A 322 21.04 1.51 13.68
N SER A 323 21.04 0.53 14.59
CA SER A 323 21.35 -0.85 14.26
C SER A 323 20.34 -1.84 14.86
N VAL A 324 20.15 -2.95 14.15
CA VAL A 324 19.36 -4.08 14.61
C VAL A 324 20.30 -5.28 14.73
N ILE A 325 20.42 -5.80 15.94
CA ILE A 325 21.24 -6.94 16.27
C ILE A 325 20.36 -8.20 16.19
N VAL A 326 20.84 -9.22 15.47
CA VAL A 326 20.24 -10.55 15.47
C VAL A 326 21.18 -11.50 16.22
N ASN A 327 20.66 -12.09 17.29
CA ASN A 327 21.38 -12.98 18.21
C ASN A 327 20.95 -14.45 17.98
N TYR A 328 21.90 -15.37 18.15
CA TYR A 328 21.74 -16.82 17.89
C TYR A 328 22.29 -17.65 19.06
N TYR A 329 21.67 -18.81 19.34
CA TYR A 329 21.87 -19.61 20.56
C TYR A 329 21.86 -21.14 20.29
N ARG A 330 22.31 -21.96 21.27
CA ARG A 330 22.66 -23.40 21.10
C ARG A 330 22.20 -24.34 22.25
N SER A 331 21.76 -25.57 21.89
CA SER A 331 21.25 -26.74 22.67
C SER A 331 20.57 -27.88 21.80
N LYS A 332 21.32 -28.67 21.01
CA LYS A 332 20.96 -29.84 20.12
C LYS A 332 19.68 -30.69 20.44
N ASN A 333 18.97 -31.42 19.54
CA ASN A 333 18.86 -31.56 18.05
C ASN A 333 17.55 -32.37 17.63
N ARG A 334 17.32 -32.66 16.32
CA ARG A 334 16.02 -32.83 15.58
C ARG A 334 15.51 -34.25 15.17
N ASN A 335 14.25 -34.37 14.66
CA ASN A 335 13.93 -34.54 13.20
C ASN A 335 12.43 -34.72 12.80
N LEU A 336 12.11 -34.43 11.52
CA LEU A 336 10.78 -34.49 10.84
C LEU A 336 10.93 -35.02 9.38
N THR A 337 9.86 -35.54 8.76
CA THR A 337 9.81 -36.05 7.35
C THR A 337 8.60 -35.52 6.54
N GLN A 338 8.60 -35.68 5.20
CA GLN A 338 7.99 -34.72 4.24
C GLN A 338 7.38 -35.40 2.93
N PRO A 339 7.16 -34.74 1.74
CA PRO A 339 5.87 -34.60 1.00
C PRO A 339 5.80 -35.37 -0.38
N PRO A 340 4.86 -35.04 -1.31
CA PRO A 340 5.19 -34.36 -2.61
C PRO A 340 4.06 -33.44 -3.21
N ASP A 341 3.95 -33.25 -4.56
CA ASP A 341 4.33 -32.03 -5.32
C ASP A 341 3.71 -31.90 -6.77
N LEU A 342 3.38 -30.67 -7.26
CA LEU A 342 3.23 -30.15 -8.69
C LEU A 342 2.00 -30.57 -9.58
N PRO A 343 1.64 -29.94 -10.77
CA PRO A 343 2.32 -28.95 -11.68
C PRO A 343 1.47 -27.76 -12.33
N VAL A 344 1.98 -27.11 -13.43
CA VAL A 344 1.62 -25.79 -14.11
C VAL A 344 0.36 -25.75 -15.05
N THR A 345 -0.08 -24.68 -15.83
CA THR A 345 0.57 -23.63 -16.69
C THR A 345 -0.40 -22.49 -17.23
N GLN A 346 0.13 -21.40 -17.84
CA GLN A 346 -0.42 -20.50 -18.95
C GLN A 346 -1.46 -19.33 -18.75
N SER A 347 -1.52 -18.41 -19.75
CA SER A 347 -2.20 -17.07 -19.89
C SER A 347 -2.78 -16.88 -21.34
N PRO A 348 -3.79 -16.01 -21.71
CA PRO A 348 -3.65 -14.53 -21.94
C PRO A 348 -4.96 -13.61 -21.97
N SER A 349 -4.86 -12.31 -22.36
CA SER A 349 -5.92 -11.37 -22.93
C SER A 349 -7.02 -10.68 -22.07
N GLU A 350 -7.82 -9.69 -22.58
CA GLU A 350 -7.50 -8.25 -22.94
C GLU A 350 -8.75 -7.33 -23.27
N VAL A 351 -8.65 -5.97 -23.07
CA VAL A 351 -9.55 -4.80 -23.47
C VAL A 351 -11.07 -4.77 -23.09
N PRO A 352 -11.88 -3.65 -23.21
CA PRO A 352 -11.67 -2.27 -23.72
C PRO A 352 -12.16 -1.07 -22.81
N ARG A 353 -12.18 0.17 -23.37
CA ARG A 353 -12.56 1.49 -22.78
C ARG A 353 -14.07 1.83 -22.83
N SER A 354 -14.52 2.86 -22.08
CA SER A 354 -15.35 3.98 -22.62
C SER A 354 -15.57 5.16 -21.63
N VAL A 355 -16.11 6.28 -22.15
CA VAL A 355 -16.21 7.63 -21.54
C VAL A 355 -17.67 8.00 -21.24
N PHE A 356 -17.90 8.83 -20.21
CA PHE A 356 -19.15 9.59 -20.06
C PHE A 356 -18.90 11.06 -19.71
N THR A 357 -19.56 11.95 -20.45
CA THR A 357 -19.86 13.35 -20.09
C THR A 357 -21.23 13.44 -19.42
N PRO A 358 -21.44 14.38 -18.48
CA PRO A 358 -22.79 14.81 -18.11
C PRO A 358 -23.07 16.26 -18.53
N ASP A 359 -24.32 16.52 -18.91
CA ASP A 359 -24.92 17.85 -19.00
C ASP A 359 -25.66 18.18 -17.69
N GLN A 360 -25.70 19.47 -17.35
CA GLN A 360 -26.66 20.13 -16.43
C GLN A 360 -26.75 19.68 -14.96
N LEU A 361 -26.00 20.37 -14.10
CA LEU A 361 -26.49 21.32 -13.07
C LEU A 361 -25.25 21.75 -12.28
N GLU A 362 -25.02 23.05 -12.03
CA GLU A 362 -23.83 23.49 -11.28
C GLU A 362 -23.81 22.91 -9.86
N THR A 363 -23.14 21.76 -9.71
CA THR A 363 -22.94 21.08 -8.44
C THR A 363 -21.97 21.87 -7.57
N GLU A 364 -22.02 21.67 -6.24
CA GLU A 364 -21.06 22.31 -5.33
C GLU A 364 -19.60 21.95 -5.69
N PHE A 365 -19.40 20.76 -6.27
CA PHE A 365 -18.15 20.35 -6.91
C PHE A 365 -17.78 21.28 -8.09
N GLU A 366 -18.66 21.46 -9.07
CA GLU A 366 -18.40 22.26 -10.27
C GLU A 366 -18.07 23.71 -9.95
N THR A 367 -18.83 24.36 -9.05
CA THR A 367 -18.54 25.75 -8.64
C THR A 367 -17.13 25.86 -8.03
N LYS A 368 -16.76 24.95 -7.12
CA LYS A 368 -15.41 24.94 -6.50
C LYS A 368 -14.32 24.58 -7.51
N TYR A 369 -14.60 23.65 -8.43
CA TYR A 369 -13.64 23.22 -9.44
C TYR A 369 -13.40 24.32 -10.51
N MET A 370 -14.42 25.08 -10.89
CA MET A 370 -14.25 26.24 -11.76
C MET A 370 -13.43 27.35 -11.10
N GLN A 371 -13.63 27.60 -9.79
CA GLN A 371 -12.77 28.51 -9.01
C GLN A 371 -11.30 28.05 -9.01
N VAL A 372 -11.04 26.74 -8.88
CA VAL A 372 -9.69 26.16 -9.04
C VAL A 372 -9.10 26.48 -10.42
N LEU A 373 -9.85 26.25 -11.51
CA LEU A 373 -9.34 26.47 -12.86
C LEU A 373 -8.97 27.94 -13.09
N VAL A 374 -9.75 28.88 -12.54
CA VAL A 374 -9.40 30.31 -12.54
C VAL A 374 -8.11 30.58 -11.76
N LEU A 375 -7.94 30.02 -10.55
CA LEU A 375 -6.71 30.16 -9.77
C LEU A 375 -5.49 29.61 -10.53
N ILE A 376 -5.61 28.45 -11.18
CA ILE A 376 -4.53 27.84 -11.97
C ILE A 376 -4.18 28.69 -13.19
N ARG A 377 -5.17 29.22 -13.91
CA ARG A 377 -4.97 30.09 -15.07
C ARG A 377 -4.29 31.40 -14.67
N ASN A 378 -4.74 32.02 -13.57
CA ASN A 378 -4.13 33.22 -13.02
C ASN A 378 -2.67 32.96 -12.59
N ALA A 379 -2.41 31.81 -11.93
CA ALA A 379 -1.05 31.40 -11.56
C ALA A 379 -0.14 31.15 -12.77
N GLN A 380 -0.66 30.58 -13.86
CA GLN A 380 0.11 30.41 -15.11
C GLN A 380 0.52 31.73 -15.75
N GLN A 381 -0.29 32.78 -15.59
CA GLN A 381 -0.02 34.14 -16.08
C GLN A 381 0.93 34.95 -15.16
N GLN A 382 1.21 34.50 -13.94
CA GLN A 382 2.13 35.18 -13.03
C GLN A 382 3.58 35.10 -13.52
N GLN A 383 4.20 36.27 -13.74
CA GLN A 383 5.62 36.40 -14.08
C GLN A 383 6.53 36.19 -12.85
N ASN A 384 6.07 36.59 -11.65
CA ASN A 384 6.79 36.37 -10.41
C ASN A 384 6.65 34.91 -9.96
N ILE A 385 7.78 34.19 -9.86
CA ILE A 385 7.80 32.76 -9.54
C ILE A 385 7.29 32.48 -8.12
N ASN A 386 7.58 33.35 -7.14
CA ASN A 386 7.10 33.16 -5.77
C ASN A 386 5.57 33.32 -5.68
N LEU A 387 5.01 34.37 -6.30
CA LEU A 387 3.56 34.55 -6.38
C LEU A 387 2.87 33.39 -7.12
N ARG A 388 3.51 32.85 -8.16
CA ARG A 388 3.03 31.66 -8.89
C ARG A 388 3.01 30.40 -8.03
N ILE A 389 4.06 30.15 -7.23
CA ILE A 389 4.11 29.03 -6.27
C ILE A 389 3.00 29.17 -5.23
N ASN A 390 2.85 30.36 -4.62
CA ASN A 390 1.84 30.61 -3.60
C ASN A 390 0.40 30.52 -4.17
N ALA A 391 0.18 30.90 -5.44
CA ALA A 391 -1.09 30.68 -6.13
C ALA A 391 -1.35 29.19 -6.43
N TYR A 392 -0.33 28.39 -6.74
CA TYR A 392 -0.49 26.93 -6.90
C TYR A 392 -0.77 26.20 -5.58
N PHE A 393 -0.23 26.65 -4.44
CA PHE A 393 -0.64 26.10 -3.15
C PHE A 393 -2.11 26.39 -2.83
N LYS A 394 -2.58 27.62 -3.07
CA LYS A 394 -4.02 27.95 -2.96
C LYS A 394 -4.89 27.11 -3.90
N ALA A 395 -4.42 26.84 -5.12
CA ALA A 395 -5.11 25.94 -6.05
C ALA A 395 -5.16 24.48 -5.56
N LEU A 396 -4.12 23.97 -4.89
CA LEU A 396 -4.11 22.63 -4.28
C LEU A 396 -5.08 22.51 -3.11
N GLU A 397 -5.16 23.53 -2.24
CA GLU A 397 -6.16 23.57 -1.16
C GLU A 397 -7.60 23.62 -1.71
N ALA A 398 -7.83 24.45 -2.72
CA ALA A 398 -9.13 24.54 -3.39
C ALA A 398 -9.49 23.23 -4.12
N LEU A 399 -8.51 22.53 -4.73
CA LEU A 399 -8.69 21.19 -5.30
C LEU A 399 -9.07 20.16 -4.26
N LYS A 400 -8.47 20.19 -3.07
CA LYS A 400 -8.87 19.31 -1.96
C LYS A 400 -10.33 19.60 -1.55
N LYS A 401 -10.70 20.88 -1.40
CA LYS A 401 -12.08 21.29 -1.06
C LYS A 401 -13.10 20.88 -2.13
N ALA A 402 -12.75 20.95 -3.42
CA ALA A 402 -13.58 20.43 -4.50
C ALA A 402 -13.70 18.89 -4.43
N SER A 403 -12.58 18.17 -4.27
CA SER A 403 -12.56 16.70 -4.17
C SER A 403 -13.42 16.16 -3.02
N LEU A 404 -13.52 16.89 -1.90
CA LEU A 404 -14.34 16.52 -0.74
C LEU A 404 -15.86 16.68 -0.96
N SER A 405 -16.27 17.53 -1.92
CA SER A 405 -17.67 17.70 -2.36
C SER A 405 -17.97 17.01 -3.69
N ALA A 406 -17.11 16.12 -4.18
CA ALA A 406 -17.43 15.27 -5.31
C ALA A 406 -18.54 14.27 -4.95
N GLU A 407 -19.47 14.06 -5.87
CA GLU A 407 -20.64 13.18 -5.71
C GLU A 407 -20.46 11.84 -6.43
N ASN A 408 -19.57 11.78 -7.43
CA ASN A 408 -19.33 10.61 -8.26
C ASN A 408 -17.85 10.41 -8.60
N ASP A 409 -17.49 9.19 -9.02
CA ASP A 409 -16.11 8.77 -9.31
C ASP A 409 -15.42 9.61 -10.41
N ILE A 410 -16.18 10.17 -11.36
CA ILE A 410 -15.64 10.99 -12.47
C ILE A 410 -15.16 12.35 -11.93
N GLN A 411 -16.01 13.03 -11.15
CA GLN A 411 -15.69 14.33 -10.53
C GLN A 411 -14.43 14.23 -9.65
N ILE A 412 -14.36 13.22 -8.78
CA ILE A 412 -13.16 13.04 -7.95
C ILE A 412 -11.93 12.68 -8.81
N ALA A 413 -12.02 11.77 -9.79
CA ALA A 413 -10.89 11.45 -10.66
C ALA A 413 -10.35 12.70 -11.38
N GLN A 414 -11.23 13.55 -11.91
CA GLN A 414 -10.88 14.82 -12.56
C GLN A 414 -10.10 15.75 -11.61
N ALA A 415 -10.59 15.95 -10.38
CA ALA A 415 -9.91 16.81 -9.40
C ALA A 415 -8.56 16.23 -8.93
N LEU A 416 -8.46 14.91 -8.73
CA LEU A 416 -7.21 14.25 -8.35
C LEU A 416 -6.16 14.30 -9.47
N ASN A 417 -6.58 14.11 -10.73
CA ASN A 417 -5.70 14.24 -11.89
C ASN A 417 -5.14 15.67 -12.00
N GLN A 418 -5.98 16.70 -11.84
CA GLN A 418 -5.54 18.10 -11.87
C GLN A 418 -4.58 18.45 -10.70
N ARG A 419 -4.85 17.90 -9.50
CA ARG A 419 -3.94 17.99 -8.34
C ARG A 419 -2.58 17.36 -8.64
N ASP A 420 -2.57 16.18 -9.23
CA ASP A 420 -1.34 15.42 -9.48
C ASP A 420 -0.47 16.03 -10.57
N VAL A 421 -1.05 16.73 -11.55
CA VAL A 421 -0.32 17.59 -12.49
C VAL A 421 0.39 18.72 -11.74
N LEU A 422 -0.31 19.46 -10.87
CA LEU A 422 0.31 20.54 -10.08
C LEU A 422 1.45 20.01 -9.19
N LEU A 423 1.21 18.93 -8.44
CA LEU A 423 2.20 18.31 -7.55
C LEU A 423 3.47 17.87 -8.30
N ARG A 424 3.35 17.36 -9.54
CA ARG A 424 4.51 17.01 -10.40
C ARG A 424 5.31 18.24 -10.87
N THR A 425 4.68 19.41 -11.01
CA THR A 425 5.36 20.63 -11.49
C THR A 425 6.02 21.44 -10.37
N LEU A 426 5.45 21.44 -9.16
CA LEU A 426 5.87 22.29 -8.05
C LEU A 426 7.34 22.14 -7.62
N PRO A 427 7.91 20.93 -7.43
CA PRO A 427 9.29 20.79 -6.98
C PRO A 427 10.31 21.49 -7.88
N LYS A 428 10.13 21.41 -9.21
CA LYS A 428 11.01 22.08 -10.19
C LYS A 428 10.90 23.61 -10.10
N LEU A 429 9.69 24.13 -9.88
CA LEU A 429 9.46 25.57 -9.73
C LEU A 429 10.05 26.11 -8.43
N ILE A 430 9.87 25.38 -7.31
CA ILE A 430 10.40 25.74 -5.99
C ILE A 430 11.93 25.72 -5.99
N ILE A 431 12.56 24.65 -6.51
CA ILE A 431 14.03 24.58 -6.66
C ILE A 431 14.54 25.80 -7.45
N ARG A 432 13.90 26.14 -8.57
CA ARG A 432 14.28 27.30 -9.39
C ARG A 432 14.09 28.63 -8.64
N ASN A 433 12.97 28.81 -7.94
CA ASN A 433 12.67 30.01 -7.16
C ASN A 433 13.77 30.25 -6.11
N VAL A 434 14.02 29.25 -5.27
CA VAL A 434 15.02 29.31 -4.20
C VAL A 434 16.43 29.57 -4.76
N GLN A 435 16.81 28.88 -5.86
CA GLN A 435 18.09 29.13 -6.53
C GLN A 435 18.22 30.57 -7.02
N MET A 436 17.20 31.11 -7.69
CA MET A 436 17.22 32.51 -8.16
C MET A 436 17.29 33.50 -6.99
N THR A 437 16.55 33.28 -5.90
CA THR A 437 16.59 34.16 -4.71
C THR A 437 17.95 34.13 -4.00
N ILE A 438 18.58 32.96 -3.89
CA ILE A 438 19.95 32.82 -3.35
C ILE A 438 20.98 33.50 -4.26
N LEU A 439 20.84 33.36 -5.58
CA LEU A 439 21.74 34.01 -6.55
C LEU A 439 21.61 35.54 -6.53
N ALA A 440 20.38 36.07 -6.51
CA ALA A 440 20.15 37.50 -6.38
C ALA A 440 20.80 38.07 -5.11
N LYS A 441 20.53 37.46 -3.94
CA LYS A 441 21.16 37.86 -2.67
C LYS A 441 22.70 37.80 -2.69
N LYS A 442 23.31 36.91 -3.47
CA LYS A 442 24.78 36.85 -3.65
C LYS A 442 25.32 37.94 -4.58
N LEU A 443 24.52 38.40 -5.54
CA LEU A 443 24.88 39.46 -6.47
C LEU A 443 24.71 40.87 -5.85
N ASP A 444 23.74 41.05 -4.95
CA ASP A 444 23.42 42.34 -4.32
C ASP A 444 24.46 42.83 -3.28
N GLN A 445 25.48 42.02 -2.97
CA GLN A 445 26.68 42.33 -2.15
C GLN A 445 26.47 43.00 -0.77
N GLN A 446 25.25 43.12 -0.25
CA GLN A 446 25.05 43.47 1.15
C GLN A 446 25.24 42.23 2.05
N GLY A 447 26.23 42.29 2.94
CA GLY A 447 26.51 41.25 3.95
C GLY A 447 25.45 41.13 5.05
N THR A 448 24.23 41.56 4.80
CA THR A 448 23.07 41.38 5.67
C THR A 448 22.67 39.92 5.70
N LYS A 449 22.56 39.36 6.91
CA LYS A 449 21.98 38.02 7.11
C LYS A 449 20.65 37.94 6.35
N ALA A 450 20.43 36.82 5.65
CA ALA A 450 19.21 36.62 4.90
C ALA A 450 17.99 36.87 5.80
N ASP A 451 17.06 37.70 5.33
CA ASP A 451 15.80 37.98 6.02
C ASP A 451 15.19 36.68 6.60
N PRO A 452 15.04 36.58 7.94
CA PRO A 452 14.56 35.38 8.60
C PRO A 452 13.17 34.94 8.13
N GLU A 453 12.29 35.88 7.72
CA GLU A 453 10.95 35.54 7.27
C GLU A 453 10.99 34.91 5.88
N LEU A 454 11.66 35.54 4.91
CA LEU A 454 11.86 34.95 3.59
C LEU A 454 12.61 33.61 3.64
N SER A 455 13.56 33.45 4.57
CA SER A 455 14.30 32.18 4.72
C SER A 455 13.39 31.07 5.28
N ARG A 456 12.48 31.40 6.20
CA ARG A 456 11.42 30.49 6.67
C ARG A 456 10.42 30.13 5.56
N GLU A 457 9.98 31.10 4.74
CA GLU A 457 9.10 30.83 3.59
C GLU A 457 9.74 29.84 2.62
N LEU A 458 10.99 30.10 2.20
CA LEU A 458 11.72 29.23 1.28
C LEU A 458 11.99 27.83 1.86
N LEU A 459 12.29 27.72 3.16
CA LEU A 459 12.42 26.43 3.84
C LEU A 459 11.09 25.65 3.89
N ALA A 460 9.97 26.32 4.13
CA ALA A 460 8.65 25.69 4.08
C ALA A 460 8.29 25.22 2.66
N GLN A 461 8.57 26.03 1.64
CA GLN A 461 8.42 25.63 0.24
C GLN A 461 9.27 24.39 -0.09
N LEU A 462 10.54 24.36 0.34
CA LEU A 462 11.44 23.21 0.13
C LEU A 462 10.97 21.95 0.86
N ALA A 463 10.47 22.06 2.09
CA ALA A 463 9.92 20.92 2.83
C ALA A 463 8.70 20.31 2.12
N GLN A 464 7.85 21.15 1.51
CA GLN A 464 6.73 20.69 0.69
C GLN A 464 7.21 20.10 -0.65
N ALA A 465 8.25 20.67 -1.27
CA ALA A 465 8.86 20.14 -2.48
C ALA A 465 9.53 18.77 -2.27
N GLU A 466 10.13 18.52 -1.10
CA GLU A 466 10.81 17.27 -0.76
C GLU A 466 9.85 16.07 -0.88
N ARG A 467 8.61 16.22 -0.38
CA ARG A 467 7.58 15.17 -0.42
C ARG A 467 7.19 14.73 -1.82
N TYR A 468 7.19 15.65 -2.79
CA TYR A 468 6.75 15.39 -4.16
C TYR A 468 7.90 15.34 -5.17
N ALA A 469 9.15 15.35 -4.69
CA ALA A 469 10.36 15.26 -5.50
C ALA A 469 10.36 13.98 -6.35
N SER A 470 10.43 14.13 -7.67
CA SER A 470 10.18 13.02 -8.61
C SER A 470 11.38 12.09 -8.84
N ASN A 471 12.57 12.46 -8.37
CA ASN A 471 13.80 11.69 -8.52
C ASN A 471 14.86 12.08 -7.46
N GLU A 472 15.90 11.26 -7.32
CA GLU A 472 17.00 11.49 -6.35
C GLU A 472 17.72 12.82 -6.61
N ASP A 473 17.89 13.25 -7.88
CA ASP A 473 18.47 14.56 -8.22
C ASP A 473 17.72 15.73 -7.59
N GLN A 474 16.38 15.70 -7.61
CA GLN A 474 15.57 16.73 -6.97
C GLN A 474 15.71 16.67 -5.46
N GLN A 475 15.71 15.48 -4.85
CA GLN A 475 15.91 15.30 -3.41
C GLN A 475 17.28 15.84 -2.96
N HIS A 476 18.36 15.51 -3.68
CA HIS A 476 19.70 16.03 -3.42
C HIS A 476 19.79 17.55 -3.58
N LYS A 477 19.15 18.12 -4.62
CA LYS A 477 19.09 19.58 -4.80
C LYS A 477 18.30 20.26 -3.68
N ILE A 478 17.16 19.70 -3.27
CA ILE A 478 16.35 20.23 -2.16
C ILE A 478 17.13 20.20 -0.85
N ALA A 479 17.76 19.08 -0.49
CA ALA A 479 18.58 18.97 0.71
C ALA A 479 19.77 19.95 0.71
N SER A 480 20.43 20.12 -0.45
CA SER A 480 21.49 21.12 -0.62
C SER A 480 20.99 22.56 -0.39
N LEU A 481 19.83 22.92 -0.96
CA LEU A 481 19.23 24.24 -0.77
C LEU A 481 18.74 24.47 0.68
N GLN A 482 18.17 23.45 1.33
CA GLN A 482 17.81 23.50 2.76
C GLN A 482 19.05 23.78 3.63
N ASN A 483 20.20 23.16 3.32
CA ASN A 483 21.46 23.39 4.04
C ASN A 483 22.13 24.74 3.74
N ILE A 484 21.74 25.44 2.67
CA ILE A 484 22.23 26.79 2.34
C ILE A 484 21.37 27.88 3.01
N LEU A 485 20.11 27.57 3.35
CA LEU A 485 19.16 28.47 3.99
C LEU A 485 19.09 28.35 5.52
N ARG A 486 19.73 27.32 6.09
CA ARG A 486 19.92 27.11 7.54
C ARG A 486 21.26 27.69 7.99
#